data_AF-A0A3D5MT99-F1
#
_entry.id   AF-A0A3D5MT99-F1
#
_cell.length_a   1.000
_cell.length_b   1.000
_cell.length_c   1.000
_cell.angle_alpha   90.00
_cell.angle_beta   90.00
_cell.angle_gamma   90.00
#
_symmetry.space_group_name_H-M   'P 1'
#
loop_
_entity.id
_entity.type
_entity.pdbx_description
1 polymer ?
#
loop_
_entity_poly.entity_id
_entity_poly.type
_entity_poly.pdbx_seq_one_letter_code
_entity_poly.pdbx_strand_id
1 'polypeptide(L)'
;MEKIFQVKDIVFYKEDFLDDIREFEDILPIIQELSSGLSYEVVEIAGDNGCCDDTKKNVLVEIIGYLDENDEFITRDEREALGLAAMGKTFSLFVITVHKCTACGKWTISILEE
;
A
#
# COMPACT_ATOMS: atom_id res chain seq x y z
N MET A 1 3.12 -18.04 11.11
CA MET A 1 3.27 -16.65 10.69
C MET A 1 4.03 -16.61 9.40
N GLU A 2 3.29 -16.61 8.30
CA GLU A 2 3.79 -16.49 6.94
C GLU A 2 4.05 -15.00 6.66
N LYS A 3 5.32 -14.61 6.50
CA LYS A 3 5.69 -13.23 6.17
C LYS A 3 5.31 -12.93 4.72
N ILE A 4 4.51 -11.89 4.50
CA ILE A 4 4.16 -11.42 3.16
C ILE A 4 5.18 -10.38 2.68
N PHE A 5 5.48 -9.35 3.48
CA PHE A 5 6.49 -8.34 3.16
C PHE A 5 7.00 -7.66 4.44
N GLN A 6 7.95 -6.73 4.30
CA GLN A 6 8.50 -5.95 5.40
C GLN A 6 8.87 -4.55 4.90
N VAL A 7 8.49 -3.52 5.67
CA VAL A 7 8.88 -2.14 5.43
C VAL A 7 9.68 -1.67 6.63
N LYS A 8 10.94 -1.29 6.42
CA LYS A 8 11.91 -0.98 7.48
C LYS A 8 11.93 -2.08 8.57
N ASP A 9 11.55 -1.76 9.79
CA ASP A 9 11.48 -2.65 10.95
C ASP A 9 10.11 -3.33 11.15
N ILE A 10 9.10 -3.01 10.32
CA ILE A 10 7.74 -3.53 10.44
C ILE A 10 7.52 -4.70 9.49
N VAL A 11 7.16 -5.87 10.05
CA VAL A 11 6.87 -7.10 9.28
C VAL A 11 5.36 -7.27 9.13
N PHE A 12 4.89 -7.66 7.94
CA PHE A 12 3.48 -7.91 7.65
C PHE A 12 3.26 -9.40 7.42
N TYR A 13 2.43 -10.02 8.25
CA TYR A 13 2.14 -11.46 8.22
C TYR A 13 0.76 -11.74 7.69
N LYS A 14 0.62 -12.85 6.97
CA LYS A 14 -0.65 -13.29 6.38
C LYS A 14 -1.77 -13.44 7.41
N GLU A 15 -1.45 -14.02 8.56
CA GLU A 15 -2.41 -14.33 9.61
C GLU A 15 -2.95 -13.09 10.33
N ASP A 16 -2.25 -11.96 10.21
CA ASP A 16 -2.66 -10.68 10.77
C ASP A 16 -3.46 -9.83 9.77
N PHE A 17 -3.60 -10.30 8.52
CA PHE A 17 -4.39 -9.60 7.51
C PHE A 17 -5.89 -9.75 7.81
N LEU A 18 -6.63 -8.65 7.76
CA LEU A 18 -8.04 -8.62 8.15
C LEU A 18 -9.02 -9.05 7.06
N ASP A 19 -8.64 -8.86 5.80
CA ASP A 19 -9.49 -9.12 4.64
C ASP A 19 -9.13 -10.46 3.96
N ASP A 20 -9.78 -10.76 2.83
CA ASP A 20 -9.39 -11.92 2.02
C ASP A 20 -8.15 -11.57 1.19
N ILE A 21 -7.00 -12.11 1.61
CA ILE A 21 -5.72 -11.83 0.94
C ILE A 21 -5.71 -12.20 -0.56
N ARG A 22 -6.62 -13.09 -0.99
CA ARG A 22 -6.75 -13.50 -2.39
C ARG A 22 -7.30 -12.38 -3.29
N GLU A 23 -7.98 -11.39 -2.72
CA GLU A 23 -8.50 -10.23 -3.46
C GLU A 23 -7.38 -9.25 -3.85
N PHE A 24 -6.16 -9.44 -3.33
CA PHE A 24 -5.01 -8.57 -3.56
C PHE A 24 -3.83 -9.30 -4.22
N GLU A 25 -4.08 -10.41 -4.93
CA GLU A 25 -3.03 -11.24 -5.56
C GLU A 25 -2.21 -10.48 -6.62
N ASP A 26 -2.80 -9.47 -7.25
CA ASP A 26 -2.20 -8.55 -8.22
C ASP A 26 -1.44 -7.39 -7.55
N ILE A 27 -1.94 -6.90 -6.42
CA ILE A 27 -1.34 -5.78 -5.67
C ILE A 27 -0.16 -6.21 -4.80
N LEU A 28 -0.21 -7.40 -4.21
CA LEU A 28 0.82 -7.89 -3.30
C LEU A 28 2.22 -7.97 -3.94
N PRO A 29 2.39 -8.44 -5.19
CA PRO A 29 3.67 -8.40 -5.89
C PRO A 29 4.26 -6.99 -5.98
N ILE A 30 3.42 -5.98 -6.28
CA ILE A 30 3.83 -4.57 -6.37
C ILE A 30 4.37 -4.10 -5.00
N ILE A 31 3.63 -4.36 -3.92
CA ILE A 31 4.05 -3.99 -2.56
C ILE A 31 5.36 -4.69 -2.20
N GLN A 32 5.48 -5.99 -2.50
CA GLN A 32 6.67 -6.79 -2.18
C GLN A 32 7.91 -6.28 -2.90
N GLU A 33 7.80 -5.98 -4.19
CA GLU A 33 8.87 -5.43 -5.00
C GLU A 33 9.37 -4.09 -4.44
N LEU A 34 8.44 -3.19 -4.13
CA LEU A 34 8.77 -1.84 -3.68
C LEU A 34 9.16 -1.77 -2.20
N SER A 35 8.82 -2.79 -1.40
CA SER A 35 8.93 -2.81 0.07
C SER A 35 10.25 -2.33 0.64
N SER A 36 11.37 -2.62 -0.03
CA SER A 36 12.72 -2.23 0.41
C SER A 36 12.97 -0.72 0.37
N GLY A 37 12.30 0.00 -0.54
CA GLY A 37 12.39 1.45 -0.71
C GLY A 37 11.37 2.23 0.13
N LEU A 38 10.32 1.56 0.60
CA LEU A 38 9.23 2.21 1.32
C LEU A 38 9.64 2.68 2.72
N SER A 39 8.93 3.69 3.20
CA SER A 39 8.91 4.14 4.58
C SER A 39 7.49 4.06 5.11
N TYR A 40 7.32 4.32 6.40
CA TYR A 40 6.02 4.42 7.01
C TYR A 40 5.90 5.66 7.89
N GLU A 41 4.67 6.07 8.14
CA GLU A 41 4.32 7.10 9.12
C GLU A 41 3.38 6.50 10.18
N VAL A 42 3.33 7.12 11.36
CA VAL A 42 2.32 6.77 12.37
C VAL A 42 1.24 7.83 12.32
N VAL A 43 0.04 7.42 11.93
CA VAL A 43 -1.13 8.29 11.79
C VAL A 43 -2.19 7.93 12.82
N GLU A 44 -2.98 8.93 13.23
CA GLU A 44 -4.17 8.70 14.04
C GLU A 44 -5.39 8.80 13.12
N ILE A 45 -6.14 7.71 13.01
CA ILE A 45 -7.37 7.70 12.20
C ILE A 45 -8.53 8.31 12.97
N ALA A 46 -9.38 9.07 12.28
CA ALA A 46 -10.50 9.77 12.92
C ALA A 46 -11.60 8.80 13.41
N GLY A 47 -11.79 7.68 12.69
CA GLY A 47 -12.86 6.71 12.91
C GLY A 47 -12.44 5.46 13.70
N ASP A 48 -13.18 4.39 13.46
CA ASP A 48 -12.89 3.03 13.91
C ASP A 48 -11.67 2.48 13.14
N ASN A 49 -10.79 1.75 13.83
CA ASN A 49 -9.61 1.12 13.24
C ASN A 49 -9.91 -0.24 12.58
N GLY A 50 -11.14 -0.71 12.68
CA GLY A 50 -11.61 -1.96 12.08
C GLY A 50 -10.92 -3.20 12.66
N CYS A 51 -10.26 -3.11 13.81
CA CYS A 51 -9.49 -4.23 14.35
C CYS A 51 -9.75 -4.57 15.83
N CYS A 52 -9.26 -3.78 16.78
CA CYS A 52 -9.35 -4.09 18.21
C CYS A 52 -9.80 -2.92 19.08
N ASP A 53 -10.00 -1.72 18.51
CA ASP A 53 -10.40 -0.51 19.23
C ASP A 53 -9.48 -0.02 20.37
N ASP A 54 -8.39 -0.72 20.67
CA ASP A 54 -7.45 -0.35 21.74
C ASP A 54 -6.58 0.88 21.41
N THR A 55 -6.52 1.26 20.14
CA THR A 55 -5.74 2.43 19.67
C THR A 55 -6.31 3.00 18.38
N LYS A 56 -6.22 4.31 18.20
CA LYS A 56 -6.48 4.96 16.89
C LYS A 56 -5.22 5.12 16.05
N LYS A 57 -4.06 4.69 16.56
CA LYS A 57 -2.78 4.86 15.88
C LYS A 57 -2.48 3.67 14.98
N ASN A 58 -2.15 3.97 13.74
CA ASN A 58 -1.78 2.99 12.73
C ASN A 58 -0.44 3.39 12.09
N VAL A 59 0.36 2.38 11.76
CA VAL A 59 1.41 2.51 10.76
C VAL A 59 0.72 2.63 9.41
N LEU A 60 1.09 3.66 8.64
CA LEU A 60 0.65 3.90 7.28
C LEU A 60 1.86 3.77 6.34
N VAL A 61 1.76 2.87 5.38
CA VAL A 61 2.66 2.79 4.22
C VAL A 61 1.86 3.23 3.00
N GLU A 62 2.42 4.12 2.19
CA GLU A 62 1.77 4.63 0.98
C GLU A 62 2.66 4.40 -0.24
N ILE A 63 2.07 3.88 -1.31
CA ILE A 63 2.69 3.71 -2.62
C ILE A 63 1.86 4.52 -3.62
N ILE A 64 2.43 5.63 -4.08
CA ILE A 64 1.79 6.50 -5.08
C ILE A 64 2.25 6.07 -6.47
N GLY A 65 1.30 5.70 -7.31
CA GLY A 65 1.54 5.39 -8.70
C GLY A 65 0.37 5.78 -9.58
N TYR A 66 0.40 5.23 -10.78
CA TYR A 66 -0.59 5.46 -11.82
C TYR A 66 -0.81 4.17 -12.60
N LEU A 67 -2.00 4.00 -13.17
CA LEU A 67 -2.24 3.02 -14.23
C LEU A 67 -2.08 3.70 -15.59
N ASP A 68 -1.40 3.04 -16.51
CA ASP A 68 -1.33 3.47 -17.91
C ASP A 68 -2.53 2.98 -18.73
N GLU A 69 -2.49 3.20 -20.05
CA GLU A 69 -3.56 2.80 -20.98
C GLU A 69 -3.79 1.27 -21.10
N ASN A 70 -2.88 0.45 -20.57
CA ASN A 70 -2.95 -1.01 -20.57
C ASN A 70 -3.23 -1.57 -19.17
N ASP A 71 -3.64 -0.73 -18.21
CA ASP A 71 -3.80 -1.07 -16.79
C ASP A 71 -2.50 -1.54 -16.11
N GLU A 72 -1.34 -1.12 -16.64
CA GLU A 72 -0.05 -1.42 -16.02
C GLU A 72 0.32 -0.36 -14.98
N PHE A 73 0.72 -0.81 -13.79
CA PHE A 73 1.11 0.07 -12.70
C PHE A 73 2.51 0.66 -12.95
N ILE A 74 2.60 1.99 -12.86
CA ILE A 74 3.86 2.74 -12.88
C ILE A 74 3.95 3.61 -11.62
N THR A 75 5.10 3.60 -10.95
CA THR A 75 5.32 4.46 -9.78
C THR A 75 5.34 5.94 -10.19
N ARG A 76 5.05 6.83 -9.24
CA ARG A 76 5.18 8.27 -9.48
C ARG A 76 6.58 8.64 -9.98
N ASP A 77 7.61 8.09 -9.36
CA ASP A 77 9.00 8.42 -9.67
C ASP A 77 9.39 7.94 -11.09
N GLU A 78 8.91 6.77 -11.53
CA GLU A 78 9.08 6.29 -12.91
C GLU A 78 8.33 7.18 -13.91
N ARG A 79 7.08 7.55 -13.59
CA ARG A 79 6.27 8.44 -14.44
C ARG A 79 6.92 9.82 -14.58
N GLU A 80 7.52 10.34 -13.51
CA GLU A 80 8.32 11.58 -13.54
C GLU A 80 9.59 11.42 -14.38
N ALA A 81 10.27 10.26 -14.27
CA ALA A 81 11.46 9.96 -15.05
C ALA A 81 11.21 9.85 -16.57
N LEU A 82 10.00 9.48 -17.00
CA LEU A 82 9.61 9.47 -18.41
C LEU A 82 9.62 10.87 -19.06
N GLY A 83 9.43 11.94 -18.28
CA GLY A 83 9.46 13.32 -18.76
C GLY A 83 8.60 13.55 -20.01
N LEU A 84 9.21 13.98 -21.11
CA LEU A 84 8.52 14.22 -22.39
C LEU A 84 7.95 12.95 -23.04
N ALA A 85 8.44 11.75 -22.70
CA ALA A 85 7.91 10.49 -23.24
C ALA A 85 6.53 10.13 -22.66
N ALA A 86 6.15 10.75 -21.55
CA ALA A 86 4.79 10.68 -21.00
C ALA A 86 3.82 11.64 -21.70
N MET A 87 4.31 12.54 -22.57
CA MET A 87 3.49 13.55 -23.23
C MET A 87 2.52 12.89 -24.21
N GLY A 88 1.22 13.03 -23.96
CA GLY A 88 0.15 12.44 -24.77
C GLY A 88 -0.29 11.04 -24.32
N LYS A 89 0.32 10.47 -23.29
CA LYS A 89 -0.19 9.27 -22.62
C LYS A 89 -1.17 9.63 -21.50
N THR A 90 -2.15 8.77 -21.28
CA THR A 90 -3.09 8.89 -20.15
C THR A 90 -2.56 8.08 -18.98
N PHE A 91 -2.65 8.66 -17.79
CA PHE A 91 -2.31 8.01 -16.53
C PHE A 91 -3.41 8.29 -15.52
N SER A 92 -4.04 7.25 -15.00
CA SER A 92 -5.03 7.32 -13.92
C SER A 92 -4.33 7.19 -12.59
N LEU A 93 -4.71 8.00 -11.59
CA LEU A 93 -4.09 7.93 -10.28
C LEU A 93 -4.40 6.57 -9.63
N PHE A 94 -3.39 5.92 -9.09
CA PHE A 94 -3.54 4.63 -8.40
C PHE A 94 -2.67 4.62 -7.15
N VAL A 95 -3.30 4.69 -5.98
CA VAL A 95 -2.59 4.75 -4.70
C VAL A 95 -2.90 3.51 -3.88
N ILE A 96 -1.87 2.78 -3.50
CA ILE A 96 -1.97 1.64 -2.59
C ILE A 96 -1.56 2.10 -1.20
N THR A 97 -2.43 1.91 -0.24
CA THR A 97 -2.15 2.18 1.18
C THR A 97 -2.21 0.89 1.99
N VAL A 98 -1.28 0.74 2.91
CA VAL A 98 -1.28 -0.34 3.89
C VAL A 98 -1.37 0.25 5.28
N HIS A 99 -2.38 -0.16 6.03
CA HIS A 99 -2.59 0.27 7.41
C HIS A 99 -2.31 -0.90 8.36
N LYS A 100 -1.52 -0.66 9.41
CA LYS A 100 -1.28 -1.66 10.47
C LYS A 100 -1.50 -1.08 11.85
N CYS A 101 -2.37 -1.73 12.62
CA CYS A 101 -2.68 -1.33 13.98
C CYS A 101 -1.46 -1.46 14.89
N THR A 102 -1.19 -0.39 15.66
CA THR A 102 -0.05 -0.35 16.58
C THR A 102 -0.28 -1.14 17.88
N ALA A 103 -1.51 -1.57 18.17
CA ALA A 103 -1.84 -2.33 19.37
C ALA A 103 -1.88 -3.85 19.12
N CYS A 104 -2.66 -4.30 18.14
CA CYS A 104 -2.85 -5.73 17.87
C CYS A 104 -2.08 -6.26 16.66
N GLY A 105 -1.43 -5.39 15.87
CA GLY A 105 -0.62 -5.80 14.72
C GLY A 105 -1.41 -6.23 13.48
N LYS A 106 -2.74 -6.25 13.55
CA LYS A 106 -3.60 -6.51 12.39
C LYS A 106 -3.45 -5.42 11.32
N TRP A 107 -3.60 -5.78 10.06
CA TRP A 107 -3.39 -4.86 8.94
C TRP A 107 -4.34 -5.09 7.77
N THR A 108 -4.49 -4.06 6.94
CA THR A 108 -5.36 -4.01 5.75
C THR A 108 -4.64 -3.33 4.58
N ILE A 109 -5.17 -3.54 3.37
CA ILE A 109 -4.80 -2.79 2.16
C ILE A 109 -6.01 -1.97 1.75
N SER A 110 -5.77 -0.76 1.24
CA SER A 110 -6.81 0.07 0.62
C SER A 110 -6.25 0.71 -0.64
N ILE A 111 -7.09 0.80 -1.67
CA ILE A 111 -6.72 1.31 -2.99
C ILE A 111 -7.58 2.54 -3.28
N LEU A 112 -6.95 3.59 -3.79
CA LEU A 112 -7.63 4.76 -4.33
C LEU A 112 -7.32 4.85 -5.83
N GLU A 113 -8.38 4.93 -6.63
CA GLU A 113 -8.33 5.00 -8.09
C GLU A 113 -9.23 6.15 -8.58
N GLU A 114 -8.72 7.00 -9.50
CA GLU A 114 -9.45 8.10 -10.16
C GLU A 114 -9.39 8.07 -11.68
#